data_AF-A0A6G9VQS2-F1
#
_entry.id   AF-A0A6G9VQS2-F1
#
_cell.length_a   1.000
_cell.length_b   1.000
_cell.length_c   1.000
_cell.angle_alpha   90.00
_cell.angle_beta   90.00
_cell.angle_gamma   90.00
#
_symmetry.space_group_name_H-M   'P 1'
#
loop_
_entity.id
_entity.type
_entity.pdbx_description
1 polymer ?
#
loop_
_entity_poly.entity_id
_entity_poly.type
_entity_poly.pdbx_seq_one_letter_code
_entity_poly.pdbx_strand_id
1 'polypeptide(L)'
;MDLVTKVHSEHVNILITGTIKTIGNAQAIKDAIRQAHEQHPHSIINLMIQDSFIITSSVIGFLIKSIKMDKMNLHVKVGSEELYEMLDDMNLIEIMNVGRVKG
;
A
#
# COMPACT_ATOMS: atom_id res chain seq x y z
N MET A 1 -7.10 -11.96 -5.47
CA MET A 1 -6.66 -10.60 -5.15
C MET A 1 -6.70 -9.85 -6.46
N ASP A 2 -7.52 -8.81 -6.51
CA ASP A 2 -7.60 -7.94 -7.67
C ASP A 2 -6.89 -6.63 -7.34
N LEU A 3 -6.25 -6.05 -8.35
CA LEU A 3 -5.52 -4.80 -8.22
C LEU A 3 -5.93 -3.88 -9.36
N VAL A 4 -6.33 -2.66 -9.02
CA VAL A 4 -6.72 -1.64 -10.00
C VAL A 4 -6.00 -0.34 -9.69
N THR A 5 -5.29 0.19 -10.69
CA THR A 5 -4.64 1.51 -10.60
C THR A 5 -5.54 2.55 -11.26
N LYS A 6 -5.84 3.63 -10.52
CA LYS A 6 -6.59 4.80 -11.01
C LYS A 6 -5.71 6.03 -10.89
N VAL A 7 -5.43 6.67 -12.02
CA VAL A 7 -4.63 7.90 -12.08
C VAL A 7 -5.55 9.11 -12.03
N HIS A 8 -5.26 10.05 -11.15
CA HIS A 8 -5.91 11.35 -11.05
C HIS A 8 -4.86 12.46 -11.24
N SER A 9 -5.29 13.71 -11.41
CA SER A 9 -4.37 14.83 -11.68
C SER A 9 -3.30 15.00 -10.58
N GLU A 10 -3.69 14.85 -9.31
CA GLU A 10 -2.83 15.08 -8.15
C GLU A 10 -2.32 13.80 -7.47
N HIS A 11 -2.96 12.66 -7.72
CA HIS A 11 -2.70 11.43 -6.99
C HIS A 11 -2.99 10.17 -7.80
N VAL A 12 -2.34 9.07 -7.43
CA VAL A 12 -2.57 7.73 -8.00
C VAL A 12 -3.14 6.85 -6.90
N ASN A 13 -4.27 6.19 -7.16
CA ASN A 13 -4.87 5.23 -6.26
C ASN A 13 -4.59 3.81 -6.78
N ILE A 14 -3.97 2.98 -5.95
CA ILE A 14 -3.79 1.55 -6.20
C ILE A 14 -4.75 0.82 -5.27
N LEU A 15 -5.85 0.31 -5.80
CA LEU A 15 -6.89 -0.37 -5.03
C LEU A 15 -6.64 -1.87 -5.06
N ILE A 16 -6.67 -2.50 -3.89
CA ILE A 16 -6.50 -3.94 -3.71
C ILE A 16 -7.73 -4.49 -3.00
N THR A 17 -8.30 -5.54 -3.60
CA THR A 17 -9.34 -6.38 -2.99
C THR A 17 -8.90 -7.84 -2.94
N GLY A 18 -9.42 -8.59 -1.99
CA GLY A 18 -9.04 -9.95 -1.67
C GLY A 18 -7.69 -10.08 -0.95
N THR A 19 -7.44 -11.29 -0.43
CA THR A 19 -6.31 -11.57 0.46
C THR A 19 -4.93 -11.49 -0.22
N ILE A 20 -3.99 -10.78 0.41
CA ILE A 20 -2.58 -10.66 -0.02
C ILE A 20 -1.75 -11.78 0.64
N LYS A 21 -1.69 -12.97 0.04
CA LYS A 21 -1.04 -14.15 0.67
C LYS A 21 0.01 -14.87 -0.18
N THR A 22 0.11 -14.56 -1.48
CA THR A 22 1.05 -15.24 -2.38
C THR A 22 2.23 -14.35 -2.75
N ILE A 23 3.33 -14.96 -3.18
CA ILE A 23 4.48 -14.25 -3.75
C ILE A 23 4.04 -13.42 -4.97
N GLY A 24 3.14 -13.95 -5.80
CA GLY A 24 2.60 -13.24 -6.96
C GLY A 24 1.82 -11.97 -6.56
N ASN A 25 1.03 -12.02 -5.48
CA ASN A 25 0.36 -10.82 -4.97
C ASN A 25 1.38 -9.78 -4.50
N ALA A 26 2.39 -10.20 -3.74
CA ALA A 26 3.42 -9.30 -3.27
C ALA A 26 4.17 -8.64 -4.44
N GLN A 27 4.47 -9.38 -5.50
CA GLN A 27 5.16 -8.85 -6.67
C GLN A 27 4.29 -7.84 -7.43
N ALA A 28 3.02 -8.18 -7.69
CA ALA A 28 2.08 -7.28 -8.39
C ALA A 28 1.91 -5.93 -7.68
N ILE A 29 1.84 -5.93 -6.34
CA ILE A 29 1.75 -4.70 -5.55
C ILE A 29 3.01 -3.84 -5.69
N LYS A 30 4.20 -4.46 -5.60
CA LYS A 30 5.49 -3.76 -5.74
C LYS A 30 5.63 -3.14 -7.12
N ASP A 31 5.25 -3.87 -8.15
CA ASP A 31 5.34 -3.42 -9.54
C ASP A 31 4.36 -2.27 -9.80
N ALA A 32 3.12 -2.35 -9.30
CA ALA A 32 2.15 -1.26 -9.41
C ALA A 32 2.63 0.03 -8.73
N ILE A 33 3.23 -0.07 -7.54
CA ILE A 33 3.77 1.10 -6.82
C ILE A 33 4.96 1.70 -7.56
N ARG A 34 5.89 0.87 -8.04
CA ARG A 34 7.03 1.33 -8.84
C ARG A 34 6.58 2.03 -10.11
N GLN A 35 5.67 1.41 -10.86
CA GLN A 35 5.14 1.97 -12.09
C GLN A 35 4.43 3.31 -11.83
N ALA A 36 3.62 3.40 -10.77
CA ALA A 36 2.97 4.66 -10.40
C ALA A 36 3.99 5.75 -10.08
N HIS A 37 5.07 5.42 -9.36
CA HIS A 37 6.13 6.39 -9.04
C HIS A 37 6.95 6.80 -10.27
N GLU A 38 7.30 5.86 -11.15
CA GLU A 38 8.06 6.15 -12.37
C GLU A 38 7.26 7.03 -13.35
N GLN A 39 5.95 6.80 -13.46
CA GLN A 39 5.06 7.56 -14.36
C GLN A 39 4.63 8.90 -13.75
N HIS A 40 4.51 8.97 -12.43
CA HIS A 40 3.97 10.13 -11.70
C HIS A 40 4.85 10.46 -10.46
N PRO A 41 6.11 10.87 -10.65
CA PRO A 41 7.12 10.96 -9.59
C PRO A 41 6.79 11.97 -8.47
N HIS A 42 5.92 12.93 -8.75
CA HIS A 42 5.52 13.98 -7.79
C HIS A 42 4.12 13.76 -7.21
N SER A 43 3.35 12.80 -7.72
CA SER A 43 2.00 12.54 -7.26
C SER A 43 1.98 11.77 -5.95
N ILE A 44 0.93 11.99 -5.15
CA ILE A 44 0.66 11.17 -3.96
C ILE A 44 0.21 9.78 -4.44
N ILE A 45 0.82 8.72 -3.94
CA ILE A 45 0.39 7.33 -4.21
C ILE A 45 -0.39 6.84 -2.98
N ASN A 46 -1.67 6.52 -3.17
CA ASN A 46 -2.48 5.87 -2.14
C ASN A 46 -2.59 4.38 -2.43
N LEU A 47 -1.96 3.54 -1.61
CA LEU A 47 -2.17 2.11 -1.61
C LEU A 47 -3.39 1.78 -0.74
N MET A 48 -4.50 1.40 -1.35
CA MET A 48 -5.78 1.15 -0.67
C MET A 48 -6.07 -0.34 -0.59
N ILE A 49 -5.83 -0.94 0.56
CA ILE A 49 -6.10 -2.36 0.87
C ILE A 49 -7.49 -2.44 1.50
N GLN A 50 -8.50 -2.84 0.74
CA GLN A 50 -9.90 -2.68 1.17
C GLN A 50 -10.36 -3.74 2.18
N ASP A 51 -10.08 -5.02 1.93
CA ASP A 51 -10.70 -6.15 2.64
C ASP A 51 -9.70 -7.26 3.02
N SER A 52 -8.40 -7.06 2.76
CA SER A 52 -7.37 -8.01 3.21
C SER A 52 -7.08 -7.78 4.69
N PHE A 53 -7.20 -8.84 5.49
CA PHE A 53 -6.83 -8.86 6.91
C PHE A 53 -5.34 -9.16 7.15
N ILE A 54 -4.60 -9.53 6.10
CA ILE A 54 -3.16 -9.79 6.16
C ILE A 54 -2.40 -9.08 5.04
N ILE A 55 -1.11 -8.88 5.29
CA ILE A 55 -0.12 -8.49 4.30
C ILE A 55 1.16 -9.28 4.56
N THR A 56 1.89 -9.64 3.50
CA THR A 56 3.15 -10.39 3.67
C THR A 56 4.28 -9.47 4.14
N SER A 57 5.22 -10.01 4.91
CA SER A 57 6.43 -9.30 5.38
C SER A 57 7.25 -8.69 4.23
N SER A 58 7.25 -9.35 3.07
CA SER A 58 7.96 -8.86 1.88
C SER A 58 7.35 -7.56 1.31
N VAL A 59 6.05 -7.36 1.48
CA VAL A 59 5.37 -6.12 1.08
C VAL A 59 5.63 -5.05 2.14
N ILE A 60 5.52 -5.38 3.42
CA ILE A 60 5.87 -4.46 4.53
C ILE A 60 7.29 -3.88 4.33
N GLY A 61 8.29 -4.75 4.17
CA GLY A 61 9.68 -4.32 3.99
C GLY A 61 9.88 -3.44 2.76
N PHE A 62 9.16 -3.73 1.67
CA PHE A 62 9.16 -2.88 0.49
C PHE A 62 8.56 -1.50 0.77
N LEU A 63 7.38 -1.43 1.40
CA LEU A 63 6.70 -0.16 1.71
C LEU A 63 7.57 0.73 2.61
N ILE A 64 8.20 0.15 3.64
CA ILE A 64 9.12 0.87 4.51
C ILE A 64 10.30 1.43 3.70
N LYS A 65 10.92 0.62 2.83
CA LYS A 65 12.02 1.08 1.97
C LYS A 65 11.56 2.22 1.06
N SER A 66 10.44 2.06 0.36
CA SER A 66 9.90 3.07 -0.57
C SER A 66 9.62 4.40 0.11
N ILE A 67 9.08 4.37 1.33
CA ILE A 67 8.75 5.58 2.10
C ILE A 67 10.02 6.20 2.71
N LYS A 68 10.82 5.41 3.43
CA LYS A 68 11.92 5.94 4.25
C LYS A 68 13.22 6.17 3.48
N MET A 69 13.55 5.29 2.53
CA MET A 69 14.78 5.36 1.75
C MET A 69 14.55 6.07 0.42
N ASP A 70 13.57 5.61 -0.36
CA ASP A 70 13.33 6.13 -1.71
C ASP A 70 12.52 7.45 -1.69
N LYS A 71 12.05 7.88 -0.51
CA LYS A 71 11.30 9.13 -0.26
C LYS A 71 10.05 9.27 -1.14
N MET A 72 9.42 8.16 -1.50
CA MET A 72 8.16 8.17 -2.25
C MET A 72 7.03 8.76 -1.40
N ASN A 73 6.17 9.59 -2.00
CA ASN A 73 4.96 10.13 -1.35
C ASN A 73 3.86 9.07 -1.30
N LEU A 74 4.11 7.99 -0.56
CA LEU A 74 3.29 6.80 -0.48
C LEU A 74 2.54 6.76 0.86
N HIS A 75 1.22 6.55 0.77
CA HIS A 75 0.30 6.43 1.89
C HIS A 75 -0.41 5.08 1.81
N VAL A 76 -0.53 4.39 2.94
CA VAL A 76 -1.21 3.10 3.02
C VAL A 76 -2.56 3.31 3.67
N LYS A 77 -3.65 2.87 3.03
CA LYS A 77 -5.00 2.91 3.60
C LYS A 77 -5.52 1.49 3.74
N VAL A 78 -5.93 1.11 4.94
CA VAL A 78 -6.45 -0.23 5.25
C VAL A 78 -7.92 -0.16 5.65
N GLY A 79 -8.75 -1.02 5.07
CA GLY A 79 -10.18 -1.12 5.37
C GLY A 79 -10.54 -2.21 6.38
N SER A 80 -9.66 -3.20 6.56
CA SER A 80 -9.80 -4.22 7.62
C SER A 80 -9.26 -3.69 8.95
N GLU A 81 -10.07 -3.81 10.00
CA GLU A 81 -9.68 -3.49 11.38
C GLU A 81 -8.55 -4.40 11.85
N GLU A 82 -8.62 -5.69 11.52
CA GLU A 82 -7.62 -6.70 11.88
C GLU A 82 -6.25 -6.38 11.26
N LEU A 83 -6.23 -5.94 10.00
CA LEU A 83 -4.98 -5.52 9.36
C LEU A 83 -4.44 -4.23 9.99
N TYR A 84 -5.31 -3.28 10.35
CA TYR A 84 -4.88 -2.06 11.02
C TYR A 84 -4.26 -2.36 12.38
N GLU A 85 -4.94 -3.13 13.22
CA GLU A 85 -4.48 -3.53 14.55
C GLU A 85 -3.16 -4.31 14.45
N MET A 86 -3.03 -5.24 13.50
CA MET A 86 -1.77 -5.97 13.28
C MET A 86 -0.62 -5.01 12.95
N LEU A 87 -0.85 -3.97 12.14
CA LEU A 87 0.18 -2.97 11.81
C LEU A 87 0.49 -2.05 12.99
N ASP A 88 -0.49 -1.77 13.85
CA ASP A 88 -0.33 -0.98 15.07
C ASP A 88 0.48 -1.72 16.13
N ASP A 89 0.17 -2.99 16.39
CA ASP A 89 0.94 -3.87 17.28
C ASP A 89 2.41 -3.99 16.85
N MET A 90 2.66 -3.92 15.54
CA MET A 90 4.01 -3.91 14.96
C MET A 90 4.70 -2.53 14.97
N ASN A 91 4.04 -1.48 15.47
CA ASN A 91 4.48 -0.08 15.45
C ASN A 91 4.77 0.45 14.03
N LEU A 92 3.99 0.00 13.03
CA LEU A 92 4.21 0.36 11.63
C LEU A 92 3.33 1.52 11.14
N ILE A 93 2.34 1.95 11.93
CA ILE A 93 1.36 2.96 11.54
C ILE A 93 2.04 4.26 11.10
N GLU A 94 2.90 4.83 11.94
CA GLU A 94 3.63 6.07 11.62
C GLU A 94 4.72 5.85 10.57
N ILE A 95 5.33 4.67 10.53
CA ILE A 95 6.43 4.36 9.60
C ILE A 95 5.90 4.31 8.16
N MET A 96 4.72 3.74 7.98
CA MET A 96 4.11 3.47 6.68
C MET A 96 3.00 4.47 6.30
N ASN A 97 2.82 5.55 7.07
CA ASN A 97 1.73 6.51 6.89
C ASN A 97 0.36 5.81 6.78
N VAL A 98 0.09 4.87 7.70
CA VAL A 98 -1.13 4.05 7.66
C VAL A 98 -2.32 4.86 8.12
N GLY A 99 -3.33 4.96 7.25
CA GLY A 99 -4.65 5.46 7.59
C GLY A 99 -5.70 4.38 7.41
N ARG A 100 -6.91 4.64 7.90
CA ARG A 100 -8.08 3.81 7.59
C ARG A 100 -8.64 4.22 6.22
N VAL A 101 -9.13 3.26 5.43
CA VAL A 101 -10.04 3.57 4.34
C VAL A 101 -11.31 4.08 5.02
N LYS A 102 -11.49 5.40 5.12
CA LYS A 102 -12.73 5.97 5.68
C LYS A 102 -13.93 5.32 4.98
N GLY A 103 -14.86 4.80 5.77
CA GLY A 103 -16.23 4.51 5.31
C GLY A 103 -16.93 5.77 4.84
#